data_AF-A0A8S8YCQ5-F1
#
_entry.id   AF-A0A8S8YCQ5-F1
#
_cell.length_a   1.000
_cell.length_b   1.000
_cell.length_c   1.000
_cell.angle_alpha   90.00
_cell.angle_beta   90.00
_cell.angle_gamma   90.00
#
_symmetry.space_group_name_H-M   'P 1'
#
loop_
_entity.id
_entity.type
_entity.pdbx_description
1 polymer ?
#
loop_
_entity_poly.entity_id
_entity_poly.type
_entity_poly.pdbx_seq_one_letter_code
_entity_poly.pdbx_strand_id
1 'polypeptide(L)'
;MRSEANRILEEKLDPLEVSRLNTLSLVSLFESDDPILIPALMARLGPVRAALESHGGSLVIARGEIELRNNGTPSLSLVIGLDGACISCGAAPGTLKGIQDDLLSDEEVDSIRFDSSMLEWFDDIQREFILKFGGVTFA
;
A
#
# COMPACT_ATOMS: atom_id res chain seq x y z
N MET A 1 11.49 -20.95 7.12
CA MET A 1 12.33 -19.86 7.67
C MET A 1 11.42 -18.65 7.82
N ARG A 2 11.13 -18.19 9.05
CA ARG A 2 10.36 -16.95 9.29
C ARG A 2 11.31 -15.76 9.09
N SER A 3 10.87 -14.71 8.40
CA SER A 3 11.68 -13.49 8.23
C SER A 3 11.62 -12.65 9.50
N GLU A 4 12.69 -11.92 9.81
CA GLU A 4 12.73 -11.00 10.96
C GLU A 4 11.64 -9.91 10.85
N ALA A 5 11.31 -9.49 9.63
CA ALA A 5 10.22 -8.55 9.37
C ALA A 5 8.86 -9.05 9.90
N ASN A 6 8.55 -10.34 9.71
CA ASN A 6 7.29 -10.92 10.21
C ASN A 6 7.27 -10.95 11.75
N ARG A 7 8.42 -11.21 12.38
CA ARG A 7 8.53 -11.22 13.84
C ARG A 7 8.29 -9.82 14.43
N ILE A 8 8.85 -8.78 13.81
CA ILE A 8 8.64 -7.38 14.22
C ILE A 8 7.16 -6.99 14.17
N LEU A 9 6.43 -7.45 13.14
CA LEU A 9 4.99 -7.20 13.03
C LEU A 9 4.22 -7.90 14.15
N GLU A 10 4.49 -9.18 14.40
CA GLU A 10 3.84 -9.95 15.47
C GLU A 10 4.10 -9.39 16.88
N GLU A 11 5.27 -8.78 17.12
CA GLU A 11 5.61 -8.16 18.41
C GLU A 11 4.95 -6.79 18.62
N LYS A 12 4.64 -6.06 17.53
CA LYS A 12 4.12 -4.69 17.59
C LYS A 12 2.61 -4.57 17.39
N LEU A 13 2.02 -5.50 16.65
CA LEU A 13 0.61 -5.44 16.25
C LEU A 13 -0.20 -6.44 17.05
N ASP A 14 -1.39 -6.01 17.49
CA ASP A 14 -2.37 -6.93 18.05
C ASP A 14 -2.87 -7.86 16.93
N PRO A 15 -2.61 -9.18 16.99
CA PRO A 15 -3.05 -10.11 15.97
C PRO A 15 -4.57 -10.12 15.79
N LEU A 16 -5.33 -9.88 16.86
CA LEU A 16 -6.79 -9.81 16.79
C LEU A 16 -7.25 -8.60 15.98
N GLU A 17 -6.61 -7.46 16.17
CA GLU A 17 -6.91 -6.25 15.42
C GLU A 17 -6.51 -6.39 13.95
N VAL A 18 -5.35 -6.98 13.65
CA VAL A 18 -4.94 -7.26 12.28
C VAL A 18 -5.90 -8.21 11.59
N SER A 19 -6.33 -9.29 12.26
CA SER A 19 -7.36 -10.19 11.74
C SER A 19 -8.69 -9.46 11.52
N ARG A 20 -9.13 -8.61 12.45
CA ARG A 20 -10.36 -7.82 12.28
C ARG A 20 -10.26 -6.91 11.06
N LEU A 21 -9.17 -6.15 10.93
CA LEU A 21 -8.94 -5.24 9.82
C LEU A 21 -8.95 -5.97 8.47
N ASN A 22 -8.32 -7.14 8.38
CA ASN A 22 -8.28 -7.96 7.17
C ASN A 22 -9.64 -8.55 6.75
N THR A 23 -10.64 -8.54 7.62
CA THR A 23 -12.01 -8.98 7.27
C THR A 23 -12.92 -7.85 6.78
N LEU A 24 -12.47 -6.59 6.87
CA LEU A 24 -13.28 -5.45 6.45
C LEU A 24 -13.25 -5.31 4.92
N SER A 25 -14.41 -5.03 4.31
CA SER A 25 -14.50 -4.68 2.89
C SER A 25 -13.87 -3.31 2.66
N LEU A 26 -12.83 -3.27 1.82
CA LEU A 26 -12.16 -2.05 1.39
C LEU A 26 -13.09 -1.18 0.55
N VAL A 27 -13.90 -1.78 -0.34
CA VAL A 27 -14.92 -1.07 -1.13
C VAL A 27 -15.88 -0.34 -0.20
N SER A 28 -16.42 -1.05 0.80
CA SER A 28 -17.39 -0.46 1.73
C SER A 28 -16.77 0.70 2.53
N LEU A 29 -15.53 0.52 3.01
CA LEU A 29 -14.79 1.56 3.74
C LEU A 29 -14.51 2.79 2.86
N PHE A 30 -14.19 2.58 1.58
CA PHE A 30 -13.97 3.66 0.61
C PHE A 30 -15.26 4.41 0.28
N GLU A 31 -16.38 3.72 0.06
CA GLU A 31 -17.69 4.36 -0.21
C GLU A 31 -18.15 5.25 0.93
N SER A 32 -17.85 4.86 2.17
CA SER A 32 -18.25 5.60 3.37
C SER A 32 -17.24 6.66 3.83
N ASP A 33 -16.12 6.83 3.12
CA ASP A 33 -15.00 7.68 3.56
C ASP A 33 -14.56 7.34 5.00
N ASP A 34 -14.50 6.05 5.32
CA ASP A 34 -14.21 5.57 6.68
C ASP A 34 -12.69 5.71 6.96
N PRO A 35 -12.28 6.38 8.05
CA PRO A 35 -10.89 6.53 8.42
C PRO A 35 -10.16 5.19 8.68
N ILE A 36 -10.89 4.09 8.88
CA ILE A 36 -10.35 2.73 9.02
C ILE A 36 -9.79 2.20 7.69
N LEU A 37 -10.09 2.81 6.54
CA LEU A 37 -9.58 2.38 5.24
C LEU A 37 -8.06 2.30 5.19
N ILE A 38 -7.33 3.29 5.71
CA ILE A 38 -5.86 3.28 5.72
C ILE A 38 -5.33 2.14 6.62
N PRO A 39 -5.76 1.99 7.89
CA PRO A 39 -5.43 0.82 8.70
C PRO A 39 -5.78 -0.52 8.04
N ALA A 40 -6.90 -0.59 7.33
CA ALA A 40 -7.32 -1.77 6.59
C ALA A 40 -6.32 -2.09 5.48
N LEU A 41 -6.00 -1.13 4.59
CA LEU A 41 -4.99 -1.31 3.54
C LEU A 41 -3.62 -1.71 4.12
N MET A 42 -3.19 -1.05 5.20
CA MET A 42 -1.96 -1.40 5.91
C MET A 42 -1.98 -2.85 6.44
N ALA A 43 -3.14 -3.39 6.81
CA ALA A 43 -3.26 -4.77 7.28
C ALA A 43 -3.05 -5.84 6.19
N ARG A 44 -3.20 -5.46 4.91
CA ARG A 44 -2.94 -6.35 3.75
C ARG A 44 -1.45 -6.45 3.45
N LEU A 45 -0.67 -5.48 3.90
CA LEU A 45 0.76 -5.45 3.66
C LEU A 45 1.47 -6.50 4.51
N GLY A 46 2.32 -7.29 3.86
CA GLY A 46 3.16 -8.31 4.49
C GLY A 46 4.45 -7.70 5.04
N PRO A 47 5.64 -8.26 4.71
CA PRO A 47 6.92 -7.78 5.24
C PRO A 47 7.21 -6.29 5.00
N VAL A 48 6.68 -5.71 3.91
CA VAL A 48 6.87 -4.28 3.61
C VAL A 48 6.19 -3.36 4.63
N ARG A 49 5.15 -3.83 5.33
CA ARG A 49 4.53 -3.11 6.44
C ARG A 49 5.53 -2.81 7.55
N ALA A 50 6.39 -3.78 7.86
CA ALA A 50 7.39 -3.63 8.92
C ALA A 50 8.36 -2.48 8.59
N ALA A 51 8.74 -2.37 7.32
CA ALA A 51 9.59 -1.29 6.83
C ALA A 51 8.88 0.06 6.91
N LEU A 52 7.60 0.12 6.54
CA LEU A 52 6.80 1.35 6.64
C LEU A 52 6.66 1.81 8.10
N GLU A 53 6.16 0.94 8.99
CA GLU A 53 5.92 1.29 10.38
C GLU A 53 7.21 1.51 11.19
N SER A 54 8.31 0.82 10.87
CA SER A 54 9.61 1.04 11.52
C SER A 54 10.13 2.46 11.32
N HIS A 55 9.74 3.12 10.24
CA HIS A 55 10.08 4.51 9.95
C HIS A 55 8.89 5.45 10.18
N GLY A 56 7.84 5.01 10.87
CA GLY A 56 6.65 5.83 11.14
C GLY A 56 5.94 6.29 9.86
N GLY A 57 6.04 5.51 8.79
CA GLY A 57 5.35 5.77 7.54
C GLY A 57 4.00 5.06 7.44
N SER A 58 3.16 5.57 6.55
CA SER A 58 1.83 5.04 6.25
C SER A 58 1.52 5.20 4.76
N LEU A 59 0.48 4.51 4.30
CA LEU A 59 -0.15 4.81 3.02
C LEU A 59 -1.02 6.08 3.13
N VAL A 60 -1.16 6.78 2.02
CA VAL A 60 -2.15 7.84 1.81
C VAL A 60 -2.87 7.57 0.50
N ILE A 61 -4.17 7.86 0.42
CA ILE A 61 -4.93 7.75 -0.83
C ILE A 61 -4.97 9.14 -1.46
N ALA A 62 -4.36 9.27 -2.64
CA ALA A 62 -4.43 10.49 -3.43
C ALA A 62 -5.72 10.54 -4.26
N ARG A 63 -6.11 9.39 -4.82
CA ARG A 63 -7.36 9.20 -5.56
C ARG A 63 -7.79 7.75 -5.48
N GLY A 64 -9.08 7.50 -5.52
CA GLY A 64 -9.63 6.16 -5.69
C GLY A 64 -10.91 6.20 -6.50
N GLU A 65 -11.21 5.10 -7.18
CA GLU A 65 -12.45 4.91 -7.92
C GLU A 65 -12.94 3.48 -7.69
N ILE A 66 -14.27 3.33 -7.62
CA ILE A 66 -14.91 2.02 -7.63
C ILE A 66 -15.31 1.72 -9.06
N GLU A 67 -14.84 0.59 -9.55
CA GLU A 67 -15.17 0.06 -10.87
C GLU A 67 -15.94 -1.25 -10.70
N LEU A 68 -16.83 -1.54 -11.65
CA LEU A 68 -17.50 -2.84 -11.71
C LEU A 68 -16.69 -3.75 -12.61
N ARG A 69 -16.23 -4.88 -12.06
CA ARG A 69 -15.63 -5.95 -12.85
C ARG A 69 -16.66 -6.54 -13.81
N ASN A 70 -16.19 -7.29 -14.80
CA ASN A 70 -17.05 -7.94 -15.82
C ASN A 70 -18.14 -8.85 -15.23
N ASN A 71 -17.94 -9.37 -14.01
CA ASN A 71 -18.90 -10.18 -13.26
C ASN A 71 -19.88 -9.35 -12.40
N GLY A 72 -19.80 -8.02 -12.45
CA GLY A 72 -20.62 -7.10 -11.67
C GLY A 72 -20.17 -6.88 -10.22
N THR A 73 -19.02 -7.42 -9.80
CA THR A 73 -18.49 -7.17 -8.45
C THR A 73 -17.74 -5.84 -8.40
N PRO A 74 -17.97 -4.98 -7.40
CA PRO A 74 -17.22 -3.75 -7.23
C PRO A 74 -15.75 -4.04 -6.87
N SER A 75 -14.86 -3.20 -7.34
CA SER A 75 -13.42 -3.27 -7.05
C SER A 75 -12.80 -1.87 -7.06
N LEU A 76 -11.72 -1.70 -6.31
CA LEU A 76 -11.02 -0.44 -6.14
C LEU A 76 -9.84 -0.30 -7.10
N SER A 77 -9.80 0.83 -7.78
CA SER A 77 -8.64 1.37 -8.46
C SER A 77 -8.08 2.52 -7.64
N LEU A 78 -6.88 2.39 -7.08
CA LEU A 78 -6.29 3.39 -6.18
C LEU A 78 -5.02 4.01 -6.75
N VAL A 79 -4.90 5.33 -6.55
CA VAL A 79 -3.64 6.07 -6.61
C VAL A 79 -3.22 6.38 -5.18
N ILE A 80 -2.10 5.82 -4.75
CA ILE A 80 -1.62 5.91 -3.37
C ILE A 80 -0.29 6.65 -3.30
N GLY A 81 -0.11 7.40 -2.21
CA GLY A 81 1.16 7.97 -1.79
C GLY A 81 1.70 7.26 -0.56
N LEU A 82 2.88 7.68 -0.13
CA LEU A 82 3.43 7.36 1.18
C LEU A 82 3.53 8.64 2.01
N ASP A 83 3.22 8.54 3.29
CA ASP A 83 3.42 9.62 4.26
C ASP A 83 4.36 9.17 5.40
N GLY A 84 4.85 10.12 6.19
CA GLY A 84 5.78 9.89 7.29
C GLY A 84 7.24 9.75 6.83
N ALA A 85 8.10 9.15 7.68
CA ALA A 85 9.54 9.17 7.41
C ALA A 85 9.99 8.27 6.24
N CYS A 86 9.07 7.47 5.67
CA CYS A 86 9.32 6.71 4.43
C CYS A 86 9.57 7.60 3.21
N ILE A 87 9.13 8.87 3.25
CA ILE A 87 9.45 9.88 2.23
C ILE A 87 10.95 10.19 2.24
N SER A 88 11.56 10.29 3.42
CA SER A 88 12.95 10.73 3.59
C SER A 88 14.01 9.68 3.27
N CYS A 89 13.63 8.40 3.17
CA CYS A 89 14.55 7.32 2.85
C CYS A 89 14.55 6.92 1.37
N GLY A 90 13.70 7.55 0.53
CA GLY A 90 13.52 7.17 -0.86
C GLY A 90 13.07 5.71 -0.96
N ALA A 91 11.77 5.46 -0.79
CA ALA A 91 11.21 4.10 -0.78
C ALA A 91 11.85 3.25 -1.89
N ALA A 92 12.60 2.22 -1.49
CA ALA A 92 13.34 1.40 -2.44
C ALA A 92 12.35 0.82 -3.47
N PRO A 93 12.74 0.67 -4.75
CA PRO A 93 11.83 0.13 -5.78
C PRO A 93 11.14 -1.17 -5.37
N GLY A 94 11.86 -2.04 -4.64
CA GLY A 94 11.30 -3.27 -4.09
C GLY A 94 10.21 -3.06 -3.03
N THR A 95 10.25 -1.99 -2.26
CA THR A 95 9.21 -1.63 -1.30
C THR A 95 7.93 -1.20 -2.01
N LEU A 96 8.01 -0.31 -3.01
CA LEU A 96 6.83 0.08 -3.79
C LEU A 96 6.22 -1.13 -4.50
N LYS A 97 7.06 -1.98 -5.09
CA LYS A 97 6.61 -3.20 -5.75
C LYS A 97 5.92 -4.15 -4.77
N GLY A 98 6.49 -4.36 -3.57
CA GLY A 98 5.87 -5.19 -2.54
C GLY A 98 4.54 -4.64 -2.03
N ILE A 99 4.42 -3.31 -1.85
CA ILE A 99 3.14 -2.68 -1.51
C ILE A 99 2.10 -2.94 -2.61
N GLN A 100 2.49 -2.74 -3.86
CA GLN A 100 1.62 -2.97 -5.01
C GLN A 100 1.16 -4.44 -5.06
N ASP A 101 2.08 -5.39 -4.91
CA ASP A 101 1.79 -6.82 -5.01
C ASP A 101 0.91 -7.31 -3.85
N ASP A 102 1.18 -6.85 -2.63
CA ASP A 102 0.39 -7.20 -1.45
C ASP A 102 -1.05 -6.66 -1.57
N LEU A 103 -1.22 -5.40 -2.00
CA LEU A 103 -2.56 -4.82 -2.18
C LEU A 103 -3.34 -5.45 -3.34
N LEU A 104 -2.68 -5.75 -4.46
CA LEU A 104 -3.30 -6.45 -5.59
C LEU A 104 -3.66 -7.91 -5.29
N SER A 105 -3.21 -8.46 -4.15
CA SER A 105 -3.63 -9.79 -3.71
C SER A 105 -5.01 -9.79 -3.04
N ASP A 106 -5.52 -8.62 -2.63
CA ASP A 106 -6.87 -8.46 -2.10
C ASP A 106 -7.90 -8.52 -3.25
N GLU A 107 -8.94 -9.31 -3.07
CA GLU A 107 -9.93 -9.55 -4.13
C GLU A 107 -10.74 -8.30 -4.50
N GLU A 108 -10.81 -7.32 -3.60
CA GLU A 108 -11.50 -6.05 -3.82
C GLU A 108 -10.62 -4.98 -4.48
N VAL A 109 -9.35 -5.26 -4.78
CA VAL A 109 -8.43 -4.31 -5.41
C VAL A 109 -8.17 -4.74 -6.87
N ASP A 110 -8.38 -3.82 -7.80
CA ASP A 110 -8.16 -4.05 -9.24
C ASP A 110 -6.87 -3.43 -9.75
N SER A 111 -6.57 -2.21 -9.30
CA SER A 111 -5.35 -1.52 -9.70
C SER A 111 -4.75 -0.68 -8.58
N ILE A 112 -3.42 -0.65 -8.53
CA ILE A 112 -2.64 0.21 -7.64
C ILE A 112 -1.63 0.97 -8.49
N ARG A 113 -1.66 2.30 -8.37
CA ARG A 113 -0.68 3.22 -8.92
C ARG A 113 -0.14 4.11 -7.81
N PHE A 114 1.05 4.63 -7.99
CA PHE A 114 1.65 5.59 -7.05
C PHE A 114 1.40 7.02 -7.50
N ASP A 115 1.22 7.93 -6.55
CA ASP A 115 1.10 9.36 -6.85
C ASP A 115 2.39 9.86 -7.51
N SER A 116 2.27 10.48 -8.68
CA SER A 116 3.41 10.99 -9.45
C SER A 116 4.21 12.07 -8.71
N SER A 117 3.63 12.78 -7.74
CA SER A 117 4.38 13.71 -6.86
C SER A 117 5.48 13.02 -6.06
N MET A 118 5.37 11.71 -5.81
CA MET A 118 6.46 10.93 -5.19
C MET A 118 7.74 10.96 -6.03
N LEU A 119 7.64 11.15 -7.35
CA LEU A 119 8.80 11.24 -8.24
C LEU A 119 9.66 12.47 -7.98
N GLU A 120 9.11 13.49 -7.31
CA GLU A 120 9.83 14.70 -6.93
C GLU A 120 10.82 14.45 -5.78
N TRP A 121 10.66 13.35 -5.04
CA TRP A 121 11.52 12.99 -3.91
C TRP A 121 12.78 12.23 -4.31
N PHE A 122 12.79 11.67 -5.51
CA PHE A 122 13.92 10.93 -6.04
C PHE A 122 14.82 11.84 -6.86
N ASP A 123 16.14 11.61 -6.78
CA ASP A 123 17.07 12.19 -7.75
C ASP A 123 16.85 11.62 -9.15
N ASP A 124 17.48 12.21 -10.16
CA ASP A 124 17.25 11.84 -11.56
C ASP A 124 17.62 10.37 -11.85
N ILE A 125 18.65 9.82 -11.19
CA ILE A 125 19.08 8.43 -11.38
C ILE A 125 18.07 7.48 -10.75
N GLN A 126 17.65 7.77 -9.52
CA GLN A 126 16.64 6.99 -8.80
C GLN A 126 15.29 7.02 -9.52
N ARG A 127 14.89 8.19 -10.03
CA ARG A 127 13.67 8.37 -10.83
C ARG A 127 13.74 7.56 -12.11
N GLU A 128 14.85 7.63 -12.86
CA GLU A 128 15.00 6.84 -14.08
C GLU A 128 14.96 5.34 -13.77
N PHE A 129 15.61 4.91 -12.69
CA PHE A 129 15.63 3.53 -12.28
C PHE A 129 14.24 3.01 -11.89
N ILE A 130 13.47 3.76 -11.10
CA ILE A 130 12.14 3.32 -10.64
C ILE A 130 11.14 3.27 -11.79
N LEU A 131 11.21 4.21 -12.74
CA LEU A 131 10.35 4.23 -13.93
C LEU A 131 10.67 3.08 -14.90
N LYS A 132 11.96 2.71 -15.04
CA LYS A 132 12.37 1.63 -15.95
C LYS A 132 12.29 0.23 -15.34
N PHE A 133 12.60 0.09 -14.06
CA PHE A 133 12.85 -1.20 -13.41
C PHE A 133 12.04 -1.43 -12.14
N GLY A 134 11.29 -0.44 -11.66
CA GLY A 134 10.49 -0.57 -10.43
C GLY A 134 9.29 -1.50 -10.56
N GLY A 135 8.80 -1.74 -11.79
CA GLY A 135 7.64 -2.62 -12.01
C GLY A 135 6.34 -2.08 -11.40
N VAL A 136 6.30 -0.76 -11.18
CA VAL A 136 5.17 0.00 -10.65
C VAL A 136 4.78 1.11 -11.62
N THR A 137 3.56 1.62 -11.50
CA THR A 137 3.07 2.71 -12.35
C THR A 137 2.70 3.92 -11.51
N PHE A 138 2.80 5.11 -12.11
CA PHE A 138 2.50 6.38 -11.47
C PHE A 138 1.33 7.08 -12.19
N ALA A 139 0.55 7.87 -11.46
CA ALA A 139 -0.62 8.62 -11.98
C ALA A 139 -0.72 10.03 -11.43
#